data_AF-A0ABD1SEB2-F1
#
_entry.id   AF-A0ABD1SEB2-F1
#
_cell.length_a   1.000
_cell.length_b   1.000
_cell.length_c   1.000
_cell.angle_alpha   90.00
_cell.angle_beta   90.00
_cell.angle_gamma   90.00
#
_symmetry.space_group_name_H-M   'P 1'
#
loop_
_entity.id
_entity.type
_entity.pdbx_description
1 polymer ?
#
loop_
_entity_poly.entity_id
_entity_poly.type
_entity_poly.pdbx_seq_one_letter_code
_entity_poly.pdbx_strand_id
1 'polypeptide(L)'
;MNTYIPSFNTCYCWDVSKGSVHQILDGHFHYVQGVAWDPLAKYAASLSLDRTCRIYVNRSSKSKGVEKTNIVCQHVITKLETQMTDESKSARNHLFHDETLLSFFRRLAWSPDGSFLVLPAGIVRCPI
;
A
#
# COMPACT_ATOMS: atom_id res chain seq x y z
N MET A 1 30.13 -8.85 11.95
CA MET A 1 29.25 -7.67 11.86
C MET A 1 28.06 -8.05 11.00
N ASN A 2 26.87 -8.21 11.58
CA ASN A 2 25.66 -8.43 10.79
C ASN A 2 25.26 -7.10 10.14
N THR A 3 25.64 -6.92 8.88
CA THR A 3 25.12 -5.84 8.04
C THR A 3 23.63 -6.06 7.83
N TYR A 4 22.82 -5.27 8.51
CA TYR A 4 21.38 -5.19 8.28
C TYR A 4 21.19 -4.59 6.89
N ILE A 5 20.91 -5.43 5.89
CA ILE A 5 20.54 -4.95 4.56
C ILE A 5 19.12 -4.42 4.69
N PRO A 6 18.86 -3.11 4.49
CA PRO A 6 17.50 -2.60 4.49
C PRO A 6 16.72 -3.32 3.40
N SER A 7 15.68 -4.04 3.80
CA SER A 7 14.75 -4.69 2.91
C SER A 7 13.87 -3.59 2.30
N PHE A 8 14.19 -3.17 1.07
CA PHE A 8 13.52 -2.05 0.40
C PHE A 8 12.03 -2.32 0.06
N ASN A 9 11.53 -3.49 0.43
CA ASN A 9 10.15 -3.97 0.30
C ASN A 9 9.34 -3.79 1.60
N THR A 10 9.83 -3.03 2.57
CA THR A 10 9.20 -2.90 3.89
C THR A 10 8.85 -1.45 4.20
N CYS A 11 7.68 -1.20 4.80
CA CYS A 11 7.32 0.13 5.30
C CYS A 11 7.63 0.25 6.79
N TYR A 12 8.22 1.36 7.22
CA TYR A 12 8.49 1.63 8.63
C TYR A 12 7.55 2.71 9.15
N CYS A 13 6.81 2.40 10.21
CA CYS A 13 6.04 3.37 10.98
C CYS A 13 6.87 3.79 12.19
N TRP A 14 7.21 5.09 12.28
CA TRP A 14 8.02 5.64 13.36
C TRP A 14 7.15 6.39 14.37
N ASP A 15 7.45 6.21 15.66
CA ASP A 15 6.99 7.13 16.69
C ASP A 15 7.92 8.35 16.68
N VAL A 16 7.41 9.48 16.19
CA VAL A 16 8.17 10.73 16.05
C VAL A 16 8.64 11.26 17.41
N SER A 17 7.82 11.09 18.46
CA SER A 17 8.14 11.60 19.80
C SER A 17 9.25 10.80 20.46
N LYS A 18 9.27 9.48 20.24
CA LYS A 18 10.27 8.57 20.83
C LYS A 18 11.50 8.37 19.94
N GLY A 19 11.43 8.77 18.67
CA GLY A 19 12.50 8.54 17.71
C GLY A 19 12.79 7.05 17.50
N SER A 20 11.76 6.20 17.58
CA SER A 20 11.89 4.74 17.47
C SER A 20 10.87 4.14 16.51
N VAL A 21 11.21 2.98 15.94
CA VAL A 21 10.29 2.23 15.08
C VAL A 21 9.12 1.74 15.93
N HIS A 22 7.93 2.26 15.65
CA HIS A 22 6.68 1.79 16.25
C HIS A 22 6.27 0.44 15.67
N GLN A 23 6.33 0.32 14.34
CA GLN A 23 5.95 -0.90 13.64
C GLN A 23 6.65 -1.05 12.29
N ILE A 24 6.96 -2.30 11.94
CA ILE A 24 7.48 -2.71 10.63
C ILE A 24 6.33 -3.39 9.88
N LEU A 25 5.97 -2.86 8.71
CA LEU A 25 4.93 -3.42 7.84
C LEU A 25 5.62 -4.17 6.70
N ASP A 26 5.89 -5.44 6.94
CA ASP A 26 6.48 -6.34 5.95
C ASP A 26 5.39 -7.07 5.15
N GLY A 27 5.72 -7.45 3.92
CA GLY A 27 4.85 -8.26 3.06
C GLY A 27 4.83 -7.84 1.60
N HIS A 28 5.37 -6.69 1.22
CA HIS A 28 5.59 -6.45 -0.21
C HIS A 28 6.72 -7.35 -0.72
N PHE A 29 6.61 -7.76 -1.97
CA PHE A 29 7.63 -8.60 -2.63
C PHE A 29 8.62 -7.78 -3.45
N HIS A 30 8.45 -6.47 -3.49
CA HIS A 30 9.27 -5.54 -4.26
C HIS A 30 9.24 -4.13 -3.63
N TYR A 31 10.05 -3.22 -4.15
CA TYR A 31 10.21 -1.83 -3.72
C TYR A 31 8.88 -1.14 -3.44
N VAL A 32 8.75 -0.60 -2.24
CA VAL A 32 7.65 0.31 -1.89
C VAL A 32 7.95 1.68 -2.49
N GLN A 33 7.07 2.17 -3.33
CA GLN A 33 7.25 3.44 -4.06
C GLN A 33 6.35 4.57 -3.55
N GLY A 34 5.38 4.26 -2.69
CA GLY A 34 4.50 5.26 -2.12
C GLY A 34 3.82 4.77 -0.85
N VAL A 35 3.64 5.69 0.10
CA VAL A 35 2.87 5.49 1.32
C VAL A 35 1.97 6.70 1.55
N ALA A 36 0.79 6.49 2.14
CA ALA A 36 -0.08 7.58 2.58
C ALA A 36 -0.90 7.19 3.81
N TRP A 37 -1.09 8.16 4.70
CA TRP A 37 -1.91 8.02 5.89
C TRP A 37 -3.28 8.65 5.67
N ASP A 38 -4.34 7.97 6.13
CA ASP A 38 -5.68 8.55 6.24
C ASP A 38 -5.66 9.74 7.23
N PRO A 39 -6.21 10.91 6.86
CA PRO A 39 -6.32 12.06 7.76
C PRO A 39 -7.13 11.77 9.05
N LEU A 40 -8.03 10.79 9.02
CA LEU A 40 -8.78 10.35 10.20
C LEU A 40 -8.09 9.25 11.02
N ALA A 41 -6.84 8.90 10.66
CA ALA A 41 -6.00 7.91 11.34
C ALA A 41 -6.60 6.49 11.43
N LYS A 42 -7.61 6.15 10.61
CA LYS A 42 -8.22 4.81 10.59
C LYS A 42 -7.45 3.86 9.68
N TYR A 43 -6.83 4.39 8.63
CA TYR A 43 -6.13 3.59 7.64
C TYR A 43 -4.73 4.12 7.31
N ALA A 44 -3.93 3.25 6.72
CA ALA A 44 -2.72 3.60 6.00
C ALA A 44 -2.67 2.80 4.70
N ALA A 45 -1.92 3.27 3.72
CA ALA A 45 -1.75 2.56 2.45
C ALA A 45 -0.30 2.59 1.98
N SER A 46 0.11 1.52 1.30
CA SER A 46 1.39 1.43 0.60
C SER A 46 1.19 0.90 -0.81
N LEU A 47 2.06 1.31 -1.73
CA LEU A 47 2.03 0.91 -3.14
C LEU A 47 3.43 0.46 -3.58
N SER A 48 3.51 -0.71 -4.21
CA SER A 48 4.77 -1.36 -4.55
C SER A 48 4.86 -1.79 -6.02
N LEU A 49 6.09 -1.98 -6.49
CA LEU A 49 6.43 -2.60 -7.77
C LEU A 49 6.06 -4.08 -7.86
N ASP A 50 5.68 -4.71 -6.75
CA ASP A 50 5.10 -6.07 -6.74
C ASP A 50 3.69 -6.11 -7.34
N ARG A 51 3.21 -4.95 -7.83
CA ARG A 51 1.90 -4.72 -8.41
C ARG A 51 0.78 -4.88 -7.40
N THR A 52 1.04 -4.45 -6.16
CA THR A 52 0.04 -4.44 -5.10
C THR A 52 -0.04 -3.07 -4.42
N CYS A 53 -1.28 -2.69 -4.06
CA CYS A 53 -1.53 -1.67 -3.05
C CYS A 53 -2.06 -2.37 -1.80
N ARG A 54 -1.38 -2.18 -0.67
CA ARG A 54 -1.82 -2.72 0.62
C ARG A 54 -2.52 -1.64 1.42
N ILE A 55 -3.70 -1.94 1.95
CA ILE A 55 -4.44 -1.08 2.87
C ILE A 55 -4.36 -1.70 4.25
N TYR A 56 -3.97 -0.88 5.22
CA TYR A 56 -3.83 -1.28 6.60
C TYR A 56 -4.86 -0.57 7.46
N VAL A 57 -5.49 -1.29 8.37
CA VAL A 57 -6.39 -0.74 9.38
C VAL A 57 -5.64 -0.48 10.67
N ASN A 58 -5.84 0.71 11.25
CA ASN A 58 -5.34 1.06 12.56
C ASN A 58 -6.29 0.53 13.63
N ARG A 59 -5.89 -0.53 14.31
CA ARG A 59 -6.58 -1.03 15.50
C ARG A 59 -6.00 -0.34 16.71
N SER A 60 -6.57 0.80 17.08
CA SER A 60 -6.28 1.46 18.35
C SER A 60 -6.91 0.65 19.49
N SER A 61 -6.10 0.18 20.44
CA SER A 61 -6.61 -0.33 21.71
C SER A 61 -6.25 0.64 22.83
N LYS A 62 -7.24 1.01 23.64
CA LYS A 62 -7.03 1.82 24.84
C LYS A 62 -6.99 0.88 26.03
N SER A 63 -5.82 0.74 26.64
CA SER A 63 -5.66 -0.02 27.87
C SER A 63 -4.88 0.81 28.89
N LYS A 64 -5.46 1.00 30.08
CA LYS A 64 -4.84 1.73 31.20
C LYS A 64 -4.26 3.11 30.83
N GLY A 65 -4.98 3.89 30.01
CA GLY A 65 -4.56 5.24 29.62
C GLY A 65 -3.45 5.31 28.55
N VAL A 66 -2.94 4.16 28.10
CA VAL A 66 -1.98 4.08 26.99
C VAL A 66 -2.76 3.67 25.74
N GLU A 67 -2.78 4.56 24.76
CA GLU A 67 -3.30 4.26 23.42
C GLU A 67 -2.20 3.56 22.62
N LYS A 68 -2.44 2.30 22.29
CA LYS A 68 -1.54 1.52 21.44
C LYS A 68 -2.18 1.35 20.07
N THR A 69 -1.62 2.01 19.08
CA THR A 69 -1.96 1.82 17.67
C THR A 69 -1.30 0.55 17.15
N ASN A 70 -2.04 -0.26 16.39
CA ASN A 70 -1.51 -1.43 15.72
C ASN A 70 -2.09 -1.45 14.30
N ILE A 71 -1.20 -1.25 13.32
CA ILE A 71 -1.56 -1.13 11.92
C ILE A 71 -1.46 -2.52 11.29
N VAL A 72 -2.58 -3.08 10.82
CA VAL A 72 -2.64 -4.45 10.30
C VAL A 72 -3.14 -4.44 8.86
N CYS A 73 -2.47 -5.19 7.98
CA CYS A 73 -2.89 -5.29 6.58
C CYS A 73 -4.31 -5.88 6.51
N GLN A 74 -5.24 -5.11 5.98
CA GLN A 74 -6.64 -5.52 5.81
C GLN A 74 -6.93 -5.94 4.36
N HIS A 75 -6.37 -5.22 3.38
CA HIS A 75 -6.62 -5.48 1.97
C HIS A 75 -5.32 -5.46 1.16
N VAL A 76 -5.28 -6.29 0.10
CA VAL A 76 -4.23 -6.32 -0.91
C VAL A 76 -4.88 -6.17 -2.28
N ILE A 77 -4.80 -4.98 -2.85
CA ILE A 77 -5.39 -4.62 -4.14
C ILE A 77 -4.39 -4.98 -5.23
N THR A 78 -4.78 -5.80 -6.19
CA THR A 78 -3.87 -6.29 -7.26
C THR A 78 -4.43 -6.15 -8.67
N LYS A 79 -5.76 -6.19 -8.83
CA LYS A 79 -6.47 -6.17 -10.11
C LYS A 79 -7.84 -5.50 -9.95
N LEU A 80 -8.39 -5.01 -11.05
CA LEU A 80 -9.78 -4.58 -11.13
C LEU A 80 -10.65 -5.84 -11.32
N GLU A 81 -11.54 -6.15 -10.38
CA GLU A 81 -12.58 -7.15 -10.62
C GLU A 81 -13.53 -6.60 -11.70
N THR A 82 -13.30 -7.02 -12.94
CA THR A 82 -14.21 -6.70 -14.04
C THR A 82 -15.26 -7.80 -14.05
N GLN A 83 -16.48 -7.52 -13.61
CA GLN A 83 -17.62 -8.38 -13.89
C GLN A 83 -17.91 -8.27 -15.40
N MET A 84 -17.22 -9.07 -16.20
CA MET A 84 -17.53 -9.26 -17.62
C MET A 84 -17.69 -10.74 -17.90
N THR A 85 -18.93 -11.11 -18.20
CA THR A 85 -19.37 -12.31 -18.88
C THR A 85 -18.81 -12.35 -20.30
N ASP A 86 -17.59 -12.85 -20.49
CA ASP A 86 -17.22 -13.53 -21.74
C ASP A 86 -15.84 -14.20 -21.62
N GLU A 87 -15.81 -15.53 -21.79
CA GLU A 87 -14.66 -16.42 -21.57
C GLU A 87 -13.57 -16.35 -22.66
N SER A 88 -13.39 -15.23 -23.35
CA SER A 88 -12.42 -15.16 -24.45
C SER A 88 -11.47 -13.98 -24.32
N LYS A 89 -10.23 -14.32 -23.91
CA LYS A 89 -9.02 -13.49 -23.72
C LYS A 89 -8.94 -12.79 -22.36
N SER A 90 -8.65 -13.58 -21.32
CA SER A 90 -8.15 -13.07 -20.03
C SER A 90 -6.74 -12.50 -20.20
N ALA A 91 -6.64 -11.28 -20.75
CA ALA A 91 -5.46 -10.47 -20.53
C ALA A 91 -5.40 -10.19 -19.01
N ARG A 92 -4.30 -10.58 -18.36
CA ARG A 92 -4.07 -10.29 -16.94
C ARG A 92 -3.90 -8.79 -16.77
N ASN A 93 -5.02 -8.07 -16.64
CA ASN A 93 -5.05 -6.63 -16.44
C ASN A 93 -4.65 -6.32 -14.99
N HIS A 94 -3.35 -6.23 -14.74
CA HIS A 94 -2.83 -5.71 -13.48
C HIS A 94 -3.09 -4.20 -13.41
N LEU A 95 -3.55 -3.70 -12.26
CA LEU A 95 -3.77 -2.26 -12.04
C LEU A 95 -2.45 -1.46 -12.02
N PHE A 96 -1.36 -2.17 -11.73
CA PHE A 96 -0.04 -1.60 -11.44
C PHE A 96 1.00 -2.24 -12.33
N HIS A 97 1.85 -1.41 -12.93
CA HIS A 97 3.03 -1.85 -13.69
C HIS A 97 4.19 -2.27 -12.76
N ASP A 98 5.09 -3.09 -13.29
CA ASP A 98 6.35 -3.50 -12.62
C ASP A 98 7.51 -2.56 -13.02
N GLU A 99 8.75 -2.99 -12.73
CA GLU A 99 10.00 -2.22 -12.96
C GLU A 99 10.26 -1.83 -14.41
N THR A 100 9.54 -2.40 -15.38
CA THR A 100 9.72 -2.10 -16.80
C THR A 100 9.29 -0.68 -17.19
N LEU A 101 8.52 0.01 -16.34
CA LEU A 101 8.11 1.41 -16.52
C LEU A 101 8.76 2.30 -15.46
N LEU A 102 9.89 2.92 -15.84
CA LEU A 102 10.76 3.73 -14.95
C LEU A 102 10.20 5.11 -14.57
N SER A 103 8.98 5.47 -14.96
CA SER A 103 8.39 6.75 -14.62
C SER A 103 6.93 6.59 -14.20
N PHE A 104 6.72 6.40 -12.89
CA PHE A 104 5.42 6.68 -12.30
C PHE A 104 5.62 7.18 -10.85
N PHE A 105 5.28 8.44 -10.60
CA PHE A 105 5.14 8.94 -9.23
C PHE A 105 3.93 8.25 -8.59
N ARG A 106 4.19 7.28 -7.71
CA ARG A 106 3.16 6.49 -7.03
C ARG A 106 2.64 7.20 -5.78
N ARG A 107 2.28 8.48 -5.91
CA ARG A 107 1.74 9.27 -4.80
C ARG A 107 0.27 8.90 -4.57
N LEU A 108 0.00 8.30 -3.43
CA LEU A 108 -1.35 8.06 -2.97
C LEU A 108 -1.90 9.33 -2.30
N ALA A 109 -3.20 9.57 -2.41
CA ALA A 109 -3.87 10.68 -1.76
C ALA A 109 -5.20 10.20 -1.15
N TRP A 110 -5.39 10.49 0.12
CA TRP A 110 -6.67 10.27 0.79
C TRP A 110 -7.57 11.49 0.59
N SER A 111 -8.89 11.27 0.50
CA SER A 111 -9.84 12.36 0.63
C SER A 111 -9.75 12.97 2.03
N PRO A 112 -10.06 14.27 2.20
CA PRO A 112 -9.98 14.93 3.50
C PRO A 112 -10.83 14.28 4.60
N ASP A 113 -11.90 13.60 4.21
CA ASP A 113 -12.82 12.87 5.09
C ASP A 113 -12.43 11.40 5.32
N GLY A 114 -11.31 10.93 4.75
CA GLY A 114 -10.82 9.56 4.90
C GLY A 114 -11.64 8.48 4.18
N SER A 115 -12.71 8.85 3.46
CA SER A 115 -13.63 7.91 2.81
C SER A 115 -13.05 7.30 1.52
N PHE A 116 -12.15 8.01 0.84
CA PHE A 116 -11.62 7.63 -0.45
C PHE A 116 -10.09 7.66 -0.48
N LEU A 117 -9.51 6.73 -1.22
CA LEU A 117 -8.10 6.69 -1.54
C LEU A 117 -7.95 6.74 -3.06
N VAL A 118 -7.27 7.75 -3.57
CA VAL A 118 -6.88 7.87 -4.97
C VAL A 118 -5.41 7.49 -5.11
N LEU A 119 -5.13 6.68 -6.12
CA LEU A 119 -3.79 6.18 -6.40
C LEU A 119 -3.61 6.02 -7.91
N PRO A 120 -2.40 6.22 -8.44
CA PRO A 120 -2.14 6.07 -9.86
C PRO A 120 -2.23 4.59 -10.25
N ALA A 121 -3.06 4.29 -11.25
CA ALA A 121 -3.19 2.99 -11.88
C ALA A 121 -2.94 3.13 -13.38
N GLY A 122 -2.21 2.19 -13.96
CA GLY A 122 -1.96 2.12 -15.40
C GLY A 122 -2.59 0.86 -15.95
N ILE A 123 -3.65 0.99 -16.74
CA ILE A 123 -4.20 -0.11 -17.54
C ILE A 123 -3.65 0.05 -18.95
N VAL A 124 -2.66 -0.74 -19.34
CA VAL A 124 -2.27 -0.83 -20.75
C VAL A 124 -3.34 -1.63 -21.47
N ARG A 125 -4.18 -0.93 -22.24
CA ARG A 125 -5.02 -1.54 -23.26
C ARG A 125 -4.13 -1.72 -24.49
N CYS A 126 -3.90 -2.95 -24.94
CA CYS A 126 -3.37 -3.15 -26.29
C CYS A 126 -4.37 -2.54 -27.28
N PRO A 127 -3.94 -1.66 -28.20
CA PRO A 127 -4.77 -1.28 -29.34
C PRO A 127 -5.05 -2.54 -30.15
N ILE A 128 -6.31 -2.69 -30.56
CA ILE A 128 -6.75 -3.72 -31.51
C ILE A 128 -6.24 -3.36 -32.90
#